data_AF-A0A2E3XXX4-F1
#
_entry.id   AF-A0A2E3XXX4-F1
#
_cell.length_a   1.000
_cell.length_b   1.000
_cell.length_c   1.000
_cell.angle_alpha   90.00
_cell.angle_beta   90.00
_cell.angle_gamma   90.00
#
_symmetry.space_group_name_H-M   'P 1'
#
loop_
_entity.id
_entity.type
_entity.pdbx_description
1 polymer ?
#
loop_
_entity_poly.entity_id
_entity_poly.type
_entity_poly.pdbx_seq_one_letter_code
_entity_poly.pdbx_strand_id
1 'polypeptide(L)'
;MLAKFNVLNSENDQSLEGIDYPILLNTDQIASVKSINIMYKGNIIKGFWVRMVSGKKYKATRVPAEIKSLLDSDEGMSQREINGSQLTSSEYQLDISMQ
;
A
#
# COMPACT_ATOMS: atom_id res chain seq x y z
N MET A 1 -12.54 2.08 -17.46
CA MET A 1 -13.31 0.90 -17.06
C MET A 1 -13.57 0.97 -15.55
N LEU A 2 -14.67 0.44 -15.03
CA LEU A 2 -14.90 0.40 -13.57
C LEU A 2 -14.29 -0.87 -12.98
N ALA A 3 -13.48 -0.74 -11.93
CA ALA A 3 -12.91 -1.87 -11.21
C ALA A 3 -13.13 -1.75 -9.70
N LYS A 4 -13.17 -2.89 -9.03
CA LYS A 4 -13.46 -2.99 -7.60
C LYS A 4 -12.18 -2.85 -6.77
N PHE A 5 -12.21 -1.93 -5.82
CA PHE A 5 -11.17 -1.69 -4.83
C PHE A 5 -11.75 -1.90 -3.44
N ASN A 6 -10.92 -2.34 -2.49
CA ASN A 6 -11.27 -2.33 -1.08
C ASN A 6 -10.50 -1.19 -0.42
N VAL A 7 -11.24 -0.16 0.00
CA VAL A 7 -10.65 1.03 0.61
C VAL A 7 -10.84 1.05 2.11
N LEU A 8 -9.83 1.59 2.79
CA LEU A 8 -9.89 1.94 4.20
C LEU A 8 -10.68 3.23 4.34
N ASN A 9 -11.67 3.22 5.22
CA ASN A 9 -12.34 4.45 5.63
C ASN A 9 -11.36 5.28 6.49
N SER A 10 -10.84 6.37 5.92
CA SER A 10 -9.88 7.24 6.61
C SER A 10 -10.53 8.41 7.36
N GLU A 11 -11.86 8.58 7.29
CA GLU A 11 -12.55 9.71 7.92
C GLU A 11 -13.00 9.42 9.37
N ASN A 12 -13.05 8.16 9.79
CA ASN A 12 -13.45 7.78 11.16
C ASN A 12 -12.35 6.95 11.85
N ASP A 13 -11.39 7.62 12.48
CA ASP A 13 -10.30 7.04 13.27
C ASP A 13 -10.79 6.25 14.52
N GLN A 14 -12.10 6.26 14.80
CA GLN A 14 -12.70 5.72 16.03
C GLN A 14 -13.85 4.71 15.83
N SER A 15 -14.15 4.23 14.62
CA SER A 15 -15.27 3.29 14.39
C SER A 15 -14.85 2.11 13.52
N LEU A 16 -14.19 1.15 14.15
CA LEU A 16 -13.44 0.08 13.48
C LEU A 16 -14.20 -1.25 13.45
N GLU A 17 -15.32 -1.30 12.73
CA GLU A 17 -15.95 -2.58 12.35
C GLU A 17 -15.94 -2.88 10.84
N GLY A 18 -15.47 -1.98 9.97
CA GLY A 18 -15.46 -2.19 8.52
C GLY A 18 -14.15 -1.78 7.86
N ILE A 19 -13.15 -2.66 7.86
CA ILE A 19 -11.79 -2.38 7.36
C ILE A 19 -11.74 -2.35 5.82
N ASP A 20 -12.76 -2.87 5.17
CA ASP A 20 -12.76 -3.10 3.73
C ASP A 20 -14.12 -2.70 3.15
N TYR A 21 -14.31 -1.42 2.82
CA TYR A 21 -15.48 -1.05 2.03
C TYR A 21 -15.17 -1.23 0.54
N PRO A 22 -15.90 -2.11 -0.18
CA PRO A 22 -15.74 -2.24 -1.61
C PRO A 22 -16.28 -1.00 -2.32
N ILE A 23 -15.43 -0.35 -3.12
CA ILE A 23 -15.83 0.74 -4.00
C ILE A 23 -15.51 0.41 -5.46
N LEU A 24 -16.27 0.99 -6.37
CA LEU A 24 -15.93 0.99 -7.79
C LEU A 24 -15.20 2.29 -8.12
N LEU A 25 -13.99 2.18 -8.65
CA LEU A 25 -13.23 3.30 -9.19
C LEU A 25 -13.09 3.14 -10.70
N ASN A 26 -13.14 4.26 -11.42
CA ASN A 26 -12.82 4.27 -12.84
C ASN A 26 -11.30 4.20 -13.02
N THR A 27 -10.80 3.09 -13.56
CA THR A 27 -9.38 2.83 -13.79
C THR A 27 -8.74 3.81 -14.76
N ASP A 28 -9.51 4.32 -15.73
CA ASP A 28 -9.02 5.29 -16.73
C ASP A 28 -8.79 6.67 -16.10
N GLN A 29 -9.29 6.87 -14.88
CA GLN A 29 -9.13 8.08 -14.09
C GLN A 29 -8.16 7.88 -12.94
N ILE A 30 -7.40 6.79 -12.92
CA ILE A 30 -6.31 6.58 -11.95
C ILE A 30 -5.05 7.24 -12.51
N ALA A 31 -4.49 8.17 -11.74
CA ALA A 31 -3.24 8.84 -12.07
C ALA A 31 -2.03 8.02 -11.59
N SER A 32 -2.12 7.36 -10.43
CA SER A 32 -1.06 6.49 -9.92
C SER A 32 -1.58 5.56 -8.84
N VAL A 33 -0.93 4.40 -8.72
CA VAL A 33 -1.07 3.49 -7.59
C VAL A 33 0.33 3.21 -7.04
N LYS A 34 0.50 3.23 -5.72
CA LYS A 34 1.78 2.88 -5.07
C LYS A 34 1.56 1.97 -3.88
N SER A 35 2.40 0.95 -3.75
CA SER A 35 2.48 0.11 -2.56
C SER A 35 2.90 0.94 -1.35
N ILE A 36 2.23 0.76 -0.20
CA ILE A 36 2.54 1.44 1.05
C ILE A 36 2.33 0.52 2.25
N ASN A 37 2.98 0.86 3.36
CA ASN A 37 2.69 0.30 4.68
C ASN A 37 1.70 1.22 5.41
N ILE A 38 0.65 0.63 5.98
CA ILE A 38 -0.42 1.34 6.67
C ILE A 38 -0.42 0.88 8.14
N MET A 39 -0.26 1.82 9.06
CA MET A 39 -0.45 1.57 10.49
C MET A 39 -1.97 1.48 10.76
N TYR A 40 -2.41 0.35 11.30
CA TYR A 40 -3.81 0.06 11.58
C TYR A 40 -3.95 -0.78 12.85
N LYS A 41 -4.69 -0.28 13.85
CA LYS A 41 -4.88 -0.95 15.17
C LYS A 41 -3.58 -1.48 15.77
N GLY A 42 -2.52 -0.68 15.76
CA GLY A 42 -1.20 -1.05 16.29
C GLY A 42 -0.40 -2.05 15.43
N ASN A 43 -0.93 -2.49 14.29
CA ASN A 43 -0.26 -3.38 13.35
C ASN A 43 0.10 -2.65 12.06
N ILE A 44 1.16 -3.09 11.38
CA ILE A 44 1.50 -2.61 10.04
C ILE A 44 0.90 -3.57 9.02
N ILE A 45 0.01 -3.08 8.16
CA ILE A 45 -0.56 -3.84 7.04
C ILE A 45 -0.05 -3.28 5.71
N LYS A 46 0.11 -4.15 4.71
CA LYS A 46 0.40 -3.72 3.34
C LYS A 46 -0.88 -3.19 2.68
N GLY A 47 -0.74 -2.11 1.92
CA GLY A 47 -1.83 -1.54 1.14
C GLY A 47 -1.31 -0.70 -0.01
N PHE A 48 -2.20 0.12 -0.57
CA PHE A 48 -1.97 0.87 -1.78
C PHE A 48 -2.49 2.30 -1.63
N TRP A 49 -1.72 3.26 -2.11
CA TRP A 49 -2.16 4.62 -2.28
C TRP A 49 -2.66 4.82 -3.71
N VAL A 50 -3.96 5.00 -3.89
CA VAL A 50 -4.59 5.23 -5.20
C VAL A 50 -4.84 6.72 -5.36
N ARG A 51 -4.20 7.36 -6.35
CA ARG A 51 -4.46 8.76 -6.72
C ARG A 51 -5.29 8.80 -8.00
N MET A 52 -6.39 9.53 -7.96
CA MET A 52 -7.22 9.79 -9.13
C MET A 52 -6.76 11.06 -9.86
N VAL A 53 -7.02 11.13 -11.16
CA VAL A 53 -6.80 12.33 -11.99
C VAL A 53 -7.61 13.53 -11.47
N SER A 54 -8.78 13.28 -10.86
CA SER A 54 -9.59 14.31 -10.19
C SER A 54 -8.96 14.91 -8.92
N GLY A 55 -7.82 14.40 -8.47
CA GLY A 55 -7.17 14.81 -7.22
C GLY A 55 -7.64 14.04 -5.98
N LYS A 56 -8.70 13.21 -6.09
CA LYS A 56 -9.14 12.31 -5.01
C LYS A 56 -8.08 11.25 -4.69
N LYS A 57 -7.92 10.90 -3.42
CA LYS A 57 -6.94 9.93 -2.93
C LYS A 57 -7.63 8.88 -2.08
N TYR A 58 -7.20 7.64 -2.20
CA TYR A 58 -7.73 6.52 -1.44
C TYR A 58 -6.59 5.67 -0.90
N LYS A 59 -6.76 5.18 0.34
CA LYS A 59 -5.96 4.09 0.88
C LYS A 59 -6.71 2.79 0.62
N ALA A 60 -6.13 1.87 -0.13
CA ALA A 60 -6.73 0.59 -0.45
C ALA A 60 -5.95 -0.55 0.23
N THR A 61 -6.65 -1.53 0.77
CA THR A 61 -6.05 -2.80 1.22
C THR A 61 -5.91 -3.77 0.05
N ARG A 62 -6.82 -3.68 -0.93
CA ARG A 62 -6.84 -4.53 -2.12
C ARG A 62 -7.14 -3.72 -3.38
N VAL A 63 -6.38 -4.03 -4.42
CA VAL A 63 -6.55 -3.50 -5.79
C VAL A 63 -6.91 -4.65 -6.73
N PRO A 64 -7.54 -4.37 -7.89
CA PRO A 64 -7.77 -5.36 -8.94
C PRO A 64 -6.49 -6.11 -9.35
N ALA A 65 -6.62 -7.39 -9.72
CA ALA A 65 -5.48 -8.22 -10.09
C ALA A 65 -4.64 -7.63 -11.22
N GLU A 66 -5.30 -7.00 -12.21
CA GLU A 66 -4.63 -6.32 -13.33
C GLU A 66 -3.68 -5.22 -12.85
N ILE A 67 -4.11 -4.39 -11.89
CA ILE A 67 -3.28 -3.32 -11.33
C ILE A 67 -2.16 -3.92 -10.47
N LYS A 68 -2.46 -4.98 -9.71
CA LYS A 68 -1.46 -5.66 -8.89
C LYS A 68 -0.33 -6.23 -9.76
N SER A 69 -0.67 -6.90 -10.86
CA SER A 69 0.30 -7.46 -11.80
C SER A 69 1.19 -6.38 -12.43
N LEU A 70 0.63 -5.21 -12.75
CA LEU A 70 1.40 -4.06 -13.24
C LEU A 70 2.37 -3.52 -12.18
N LEU A 71 1.93 -3.44 -10.91
CA LEU A 71 2.78 -3.01 -9.81
C LEU A 71 3.91 -4.00 -9.52
N ASP A 72 3.62 -5.31 -9.47
CA ASP A 72 4.62 -6.35 -9.22
C ASP A 72 5.66 -6.42 -10.37
N SER A 73 5.25 -6.06 -11.59
CA SER A 73 6.17 -5.94 -12.75
C SER A 73 7.06 -4.70 -12.66
N ASP A 74 6.59 -3.62 -12.02
CA ASP A 74 7.33 -2.36 -11.85
C ASP A 74 8.26 -2.39 -10.62
N GLU A 75 7.88 -3.08 -9.54
CA GLU A 75 8.73 -3.26 -8.34
C GLU A 75 9.98 -4.12 -8.62
N GLY A 76 10.02 -4.82 -9.76
CA GLY A 76 11.24 -5.44 -10.30
C GLY A 76 12.28 -4.43 -10.83
N MET A 77 11.92 -3.16 -11.04
CA MET A 77 12.79 -2.10 -11.59
C MET A 77 13.10 -0.95 -10.62
N SER A 78 12.69 -1.03 -9.36
CA SER A 78 13.03 -0.05 -8.32
C SER A 78 13.90 -0.63 -7.20
N GLN A 79 14.92 -1.42 -7.53
CA GLN A 79 16.13 -1.47 -6.71
C GLN A 79 17.00 -0.28 -7.12
N ARG A 80 16.78 0.89 -6.51
CA ARG A 80 17.84 1.90 -6.51
C ARG A 80 18.90 1.42 -5.54
N GLU A 81 19.99 0.87 -6.08
CA GLU A 81 21.24 0.71 -5.35
C GLU A 81 21.67 2.08 -4.83
N ILE A 82 21.58 2.27 -3.52
CA ILE A 82 22.32 3.30 -2.81
C ILE A 82 23.35 2.58 -1.94
N ASN A 83 24.61 2.66 -2.37
CA ASN A 83 25.80 2.16 -1.68
C ASN A 83 25.83 0.65 -1.36
N GLY A 84 25.48 -0.20 -2.33
CA GLY A 84 25.96 -1.59 -2.40
C GLY A 84 25.72 -2.52 -1.20
N SER A 85 24.78 -2.20 -0.30
CA SER A 85 24.56 -2.99 0.91
C SER A 85 23.12 -3.49 0.95
N GLN A 86 22.97 -4.79 0.74
CA GLN A 86 21.72 -5.52 0.87
C GLN A 86 21.45 -5.79 2.37
N LEU A 87 20.66 -4.93 3.01
CA LEU A 87 20.21 -5.16 4.39
C LEU A 87 19.15 -6.28 4.38
N THR A 88 19.56 -7.47 4.80
CA THR A 88 18.65 -8.59 5.07
C THR A 88 18.06 -8.44 6.47
N SER A 89 16.80 -8.81 6.66
CA SER A 89 16.02 -8.59 7.89
C SER A 89 16.45 -9.44 9.11
N SER A 90 17.71 -9.86 9.18
CA SER A 90 18.24 -10.76 10.21
C SER A 90 19.01 -10.04 11.34
N GLU A 91 19.23 -8.72 11.25
CA GLU A 91 20.05 -7.97 12.22
C GLU A 91 19.28 -7.34 13.40
N TYR A 92 17.97 -7.57 13.52
CA TYR A 92 17.18 -7.04 14.65
C TYR A 92 17.37 -7.79 15.98
N GLN A 93 18.20 -8.84 16.06
CA GLN A 93 18.33 -9.66 17.27
C GLN A 93 19.67 -9.54 18.03
N LEU A 94 20.56 -8.61 17.69
CA LEU A 94 21.85 -8.46 18.43
C LEU A 94 22.04 -7.15 19.20
N ASP A 95 21.15 -6.17 19.07
CA ASP A 95 21.34 -4.85 19.71
C ASP A 95 20.59 -4.66 21.05
N ILE A 96 20.00 -5.72 21.62
CA ILE A 96 19.30 -5.66 22.93
C ILE A 96 20.15 -6.28 24.05
N SER A 97 21.45 -6.52 23.84
CA SER A 97 22.29 -7.16 24.85
C SER A 97 23.57 -6.42 25.24
N MET A 98 23.80 -5.20 24.76
CA MET A 98 24.88 -4.37 25.29
C MET A 98 24.49 -2.89 25.35
N GLN A 99 23.74 -2.52 26.38
CA GLN A 99 23.94 -1.30 27.15
C GLN A 99 23.21 -1.36 28.49
#